data_AF-A0A553BN13-F1
#
_entry.id   AF-A0A553BN13-F1
#
_cell.length_a   1.000
_cell.length_b   1.000
_cell.length_c   1.000
_cell.angle_alpha   90.00
_cell.angle_beta   90.00
_cell.angle_gamma   90.00
#
_symmetry.space_group_name_H-M   'P 1'
#
loop_
_entity.id
_entity.type
_entity.pdbx_description
1 polymer ?
#
loop_
_entity_poly.entity_id
_entity_poly.type
_entity_poly.pdbx_seq_one_letter_code
_entity_poly.pdbx_strand_id
1 'polypeptide(L)'
;MKLKETFGNIDESEILNFEKNIGKQLPPEYRTFLIENNGGRPKPNIFKTLRGEYETDIQFFFGITKGNYDLQENFQRLKNHVPFEFIPIAVDSGGNRILLNLNTKEIYFFDSETEERYLISETFKNFIKGLYNLKEEQSELDKAIYSQNIFYFKSCLEKGEDIDNIVNEFNQTMVTVASLGGKLKLLKFFMENGAKYEMALFNASSNGHIEIVKYLLSKGANPNERDVTQNDDTALIQACFGGYLEIVKLLIKNGADINAKDINGQTALDKAYWSDNQELIGYLENEVYI
;
A
#
# COMPACT_ATOMS: atom_id res chain seq x y z
N MET A 1 -4.93 -11.75 -27.08
CA MET A 1 -3.67 -12.52 -27.07
C MET A 1 -3.08 -12.61 -28.49
N LYS A 2 -2.65 -11.48 -29.09
CA LYS A 2 -1.96 -11.39 -30.41
C LYS A 2 -1.19 -10.06 -30.60
N LEU A 3 -0.62 -9.47 -29.53
CA LEU A 3 0.12 -8.19 -29.61
C LEU A 3 1.65 -8.36 -29.54
N LYS A 4 2.17 -9.39 -28.86
CA LYS A 4 3.61 -9.69 -28.81
C LYS A 4 4.24 -9.89 -30.20
N GLU A 5 3.49 -10.48 -31.13
CA GLU A 5 3.97 -10.77 -32.50
C GLU A 5 4.23 -9.49 -33.33
N THR A 6 3.64 -8.35 -32.95
CA THR A 6 3.72 -7.10 -33.73
C THR A 6 4.91 -6.21 -33.32
N PHE A 7 5.39 -6.37 -32.09
CA PHE A 7 6.47 -5.55 -31.54
C PHE A 7 7.80 -6.29 -31.43
N GLY A 8 7.86 -7.59 -31.74
CA GLY A 8 9.09 -8.37 -31.65
C GLY A 8 9.44 -8.80 -30.22
N ASN A 9 10.39 -9.74 -30.11
CA ASN A 9 10.90 -10.22 -28.82
C ASN A 9 12.08 -9.35 -28.40
N ILE A 10 12.08 -8.88 -27.15
CA ILE A 10 13.24 -8.21 -26.54
C ILE A 10 14.11 -9.24 -25.82
N ASP A 11 15.43 -9.14 -25.99
CA ASP A 11 16.42 -9.87 -25.18
C ASP A 11 17.35 -8.94 -24.37
N GLU A 12 18.22 -9.53 -23.56
CA GLU A 12 19.17 -8.78 -22.73
C GLU A 12 20.10 -7.86 -23.53
N SER A 13 20.45 -8.24 -24.76
CA SER A 13 21.36 -7.47 -25.62
C SER A 13 20.68 -6.19 -26.12
N GLU A 14 19.39 -6.24 -26.42
CA GLU A 14 18.60 -5.08 -26.81
C GLU A 14 18.39 -4.12 -25.64
N ILE A 15 18.19 -4.64 -24.43
CA ILE A 15 18.14 -3.82 -23.21
C ILE A 15 19.47 -3.12 -22.96
N LEU A 16 20.59 -3.84 -23.05
CA LEU A 16 21.92 -3.25 -22.88
C LEU A 16 22.20 -2.15 -23.92
N ASN A 17 21.78 -2.37 -25.17
CA ASN A 17 21.88 -1.36 -26.22
C ASN A 17 21.01 -0.14 -25.91
N PHE A 18 19.79 -0.34 -25.42
CA PHE A 18 18.92 0.75 -24.99
C PHE A 18 19.51 1.55 -23.84
N GLU A 19 19.96 0.87 -22.77
CA GLU A 19 20.64 1.46 -21.61
C GLU A 19 21.85 2.30 -22.03
N LYS A 20 22.66 1.76 -22.95
CA LYS A 20 23.81 2.46 -23.53
C LYS A 20 23.39 3.73 -24.29
N ASN A 21 22.29 3.65 -25.04
CA ASN A 21 21.78 4.78 -25.83
C ASN A 21 21.18 5.89 -24.96
N ILE A 22 20.48 5.55 -23.88
CA ILE A 22 19.93 6.54 -22.93
C ILE A 22 20.96 6.99 -21.87
N GLY A 23 22.09 6.29 -21.77
CA GLY A 23 23.15 6.56 -20.80
C GLY A 23 22.76 6.21 -19.36
N LYS A 24 21.84 5.25 -19.17
CA LYS A 24 21.28 4.88 -17.86
C LYS A 24 21.14 3.38 -17.74
N GLN A 25 21.36 2.88 -16.54
CA GLN A 25 21.01 1.53 -16.18
C GLN A 25 19.57 1.50 -15.66
N LEU A 26 18.78 0.55 -16.16
CA LEU A 26 17.43 0.31 -15.71
C LEU A 26 17.43 -0.53 -14.42
N PRO A 27 16.44 -0.33 -13.52
CA PRO A 27 16.26 -1.20 -12.37
C PRO A 27 16.10 -2.66 -12.83
N PRO A 28 16.69 -3.66 -12.12
CA PRO A 28 16.58 -5.06 -12.51
C PRO A 28 15.13 -5.51 -12.72
N GLU A 29 14.23 -5.09 -11.83
CA GLU A 29 12.80 -5.39 -11.92
C GLU A 29 12.17 -4.87 -13.23
N TYR A 30 12.61 -3.70 -13.71
CA TYR A 30 12.12 -3.12 -14.95
C TYR A 30 12.71 -3.82 -16.18
N ARG A 31 13.97 -4.27 -16.12
CA ARG A 31 14.61 -5.06 -17.19
C ARG A 31 13.85 -6.37 -17.41
N THR A 32 13.58 -7.12 -16.34
CA THR A 32 12.77 -8.34 -16.39
C THR A 32 11.40 -8.06 -16.98
N PHE A 33 10.73 -6.99 -16.50
CA PHE A 33 9.43 -6.59 -17.04
C PHE A 33 9.46 -6.35 -18.56
N LEU A 34 10.47 -5.64 -19.07
CA LEU A 34 10.61 -5.37 -20.51
C LEU A 34 10.79 -6.63 -21.34
N ILE A 35 11.63 -7.58 -20.90
CA ILE A 35 11.82 -8.87 -21.58
C ILE A 35 10.49 -9.63 -21.64
N GLU A 36 9.75 -9.64 -20.53
CA GLU A 36 8.53 -10.42 -20.40
C GLU A 36 7.31 -9.79 -21.08
N ASN A 37 7.25 -8.45 -21.14
CA ASN A 37 6.04 -7.70 -21.48
C ASN A 37 6.21 -6.71 -22.64
N ASN A 38 7.31 -6.75 -23.40
CA ASN A 38 7.49 -5.90 -24.57
C ASN A 38 6.29 -5.94 -25.53
N GLY A 39 5.83 -4.78 -25.97
CA GLY A 39 4.67 -4.63 -26.85
C GLY A 39 3.33 -5.00 -26.21
N GLY A 40 3.30 -5.17 -24.88
CA GLY A 40 2.11 -5.51 -24.12
C GLY A 40 1.12 -4.35 -24.05
N ARG A 41 -0.18 -4.68 -24.14
CA ARG A 41 -1.27 -3.76 -23.80
C ARG A 41 -1.83 -4.15 -22.42
N PRO A 42 -1.73 -3.30 -21.40
CA PRO A 42 -2.30 -3.59 -20.09
C PRO A 42 -3.83 -3.58 -20.14
N LYS A 43 -4.48 -4.05 -19.07
CA LYS A 43 -5.95 -3.99 -18.99
C LYS A 43 -6.44 -2.53 -18.92
N PRO A 44 -7.59 -2.21 -19.55
CA PRO A 44 -8.05 -0.83 -19.79
C PRO A 44 -8.49 0.00 -18.56
N ASN A 45 -8.26 -0.45 -17.32
CA ASN A 45 -8.91 0.14 -16.13
C ASN A 45 -8.03 1.09 -15.31
N ILE A 46 -6.87 1.53 -15.80
CA ILE A 46 -5.79 2.03 -14.91
C ILE A 46 -5.56 3.52 -15.04
N PHE A 47 -5.90 4.11 -16.17
CA PHE A 47 -5.72 5.54 -16.40
C PHE A 47 -7.03 6.25 -16.08
N LYS A 48 -7.34 6.33 -14.79
CA LYS A 48 -8.34 7.26 -14.29
C LYS A 48 -7.76 8.66 -14.52
N THR A 49 -8.40 9.48 -15.34
CA THR A 49 -7.94 10.86 -15.57
C THR A 49 -7.95 11.62 -14.23
N LEU A 50 -7.32 12.80 -14.17
CA LEU A 50 -7.38 13.69 -12.99
C LEU A 50 -8.81 14.04 -12.57
N ARG A 51 -9.76 13.91 -13.50
CA ARG A 51 -11.20 14.16 -13.28
C ARG A 51 -11.98 12.93 -12.84
N GLY A 52 -11.30 11.80 -12.68
CA GLY A 52 -11.90 10.57 -12.19
C GLY A 52 -12.57 9.73 -13.28
N GLU A 53 -12.48 10.14 -14.54
CA GLU A 53 -13.10 9.46 -15.66
C GLU A 53 -12.20 8.34 -16.17
N TYR A 54 -12.80 7.19 -16.48
CA TYR A 54 -12.11 6.13 -17.22
C TYR A 54 -12.24 6.45 -18.70
N GLU A 55 -11.15 6.91 -19.33
CA GLU A 55 -11.14 6.85 -20.79
C GLU A 55 -10.95 5.39 -21.19
N THR A 56 -12.03 4.77 -21.67
CA THR A 56 -12.05 3.39 -22.15
C THR A 56 -11.15 3.16 -23.36
N ASP A 57 -10.59 4.23 -23.95
CA ASP A 57 -9.85 4.22 -25.20
C ASP A 57 -8.39 4.73 -25.11
N ILE A 58 -7.88 5.18 -23.96
CA ILE A 58 -6.45 5.52 -23.86
C ILE A 58 -5.63 4.23 -23.85
N GLN A 59 -5.01 3.93 -24.99
CA GLN A 59 -4.14 2.79 -25.18
C GLN A 59 -2.68 3.22 -24.94
N PHE A 60 -2.18 2.93 -23.75
CA PHE A 60 -0.74 3.03 -23.47
C PHE A 60 0.00 1.81 -24.02
N PHE A 61 1.05 2.05 -24.79
CA PHE A 61 1.95 1.02 -25.31
C PHE A 61 3.24 0.96 -24.50
N PHE A 62 3.62 -0.24 -24.08
CA PHE A 62 4.88 -0.53 -23.39
C PHE A 62 5.85 -1.17 -24.39
N GLY A 63 7.11 -0.74 -24.42
CA GLY A 63 8.14 -1.47 -25.16
C GLY A 63 9.16 -0.60 -25.87
N ILE A 64 10.38 -1.13 -26.02
CA ILE A 64 11.55 -0.41 -26.57
C ILE A 64 11.71 -0.61 -28.08
N THR A 65 10.88 -1.45 -28.70
CA THR A 65 11.02 -1.84 -30.10
C THR A 65 10.55 -0.79 -31.09
N LYS A 66 11.18 -0.79 -32.28
CA LYS A 66 10.88 0.14 -33.38
C LYS A 66 9.42 0.03 -33.86
N GLY A 67 8.75 1.19 -33.93
CA GLY A 67 7.38 1.36 -34.41
C GLY A 67 6.91 2.81 -34.23
N ASN A 68 5.63 3.12 -34.47
CA ASN A 68 5.07 4.48 -34.32
C ASN A 68 5.15 5.06 -32.88
N TYR A 69 5.59 4.24 -31.91
CA TYR A 69 5.69 4.55 -30.49
C TYR A 69 7.07 4.24 -29.90
N ASP A 70 8.13 4.26 -30.73
CA ASP A 70 9.51 3.97 -30.35
C ASP A 70 9.93 4.75 -29.08
N LEU A 71 10.21 4.03 -27.98
CA LEU A 71 10.65 4.63 -26.71
C LEU A 71 11.97 5.39 -26.85
N GLN A 72 12.84 5.03 -27.81
CA GLN A 72 14.10 5.73 -28.04
C GLN A 72 13.84 7.14 -28.57
N GLU A 73 12.98 7.29 -29.58
CA GLU A 73 12.60 8.59 -30.12
C GLU A 73 11.81 9.40 -29.08
N ASN A 74 10.94 8.74 -28.31
CA ASN A 74 10.21 9.36 -27.22
C ASN A 74 11.13 9.88 -26.10
N PHE A 75 12.15 9.12 -25.70
CA PHE A 75 13.12 9.57 -24.71
C PHE A 75 13.87 10.80 -25.18
N GLN A 76 14.32 10.84 -26.44
CA GLN A 76 15.01 12.01 -26.99
C GLN A 76 14.12 13.26 -27.02
N ARG A 77 12.83 13.11 -27.35
CA ARG A 77 11.87 14.22 -27.35
C ARG A 77 11.64 14.78 -25.93
N LEU A 78 11.60 13.92 -24.91
CA LEU A 78 11.34 14.33 -23.52
C LEU A 78 12.57 14.81 -22.75
N LYS A 79 13.78 14.47 -23.22
CA LYS A 79 15.04 14.79 -22.54
C LYS A 79 15.21 16.29 -22.24
N ASN A 80 14.56 17.15 -23.03
CA ASN A 80 14.60 18.60 -22.84
C ASN A 80 13.50 19.14 -21.91
N HIS A 81 12.45 18.37 -21.65
CA HIS A 81 11.27 18.79 -20.86
C HIS A 81 11.20 18.13 -19.48
N VAL A 82 11.83 16.97 -19.30
CA VAL A 82 11.72 16.18 -18.08
C VAL A 82 13.11 16.00 -17.46
N PRO A 83 13.25 16.11 -16.10
CA PRO A 83 14.51 15.86 -15.43
C PRO A 83 15.09 14.50 -15.79
N PHE A 84 16.42 14.43 -15.80
CA PHE A 84 17.12 13.24 -16.25
C PHE A 84 16.71 11.98 -15.49
N GLU A 85 16.31 12.04 -14.22
CA GLU A 85 15.95 10.85 -13.43
C GLU A 85 14.70 10.08 -13.92
N PHE A 86 13.88 10.67 -14.78
CA PHE A 86 12.68 10.03 -15.31
C PHE A 86 12.95 9.34 -16.64
N ILE A 87 12.32 8.19 -16.82
CA ILE A 87 12.25 7.51 -18.11
C ILE A 87 10.78 7.29 -18.50
N PRO A 88 10.39 7.55 -19.76
CA PRO A 88 9.08 7.15 -20.26
C PRO A 88 9.05 5.63 -20.38
N ILE A 89 8.03 5.02 -19.79
CA ILE A 89 7.81 3.56 -19.82
C ILE A 89 6.56 3.19 -20.63
N ALA A 90 5.69 4.16 -20.91
CA ALA A 90 4.57 4.02 -21.83
C ALA A 90 4.16 5.35 -22.48
N VAL A 91 3.49 5.25 -23.63
CA VAL A 91 2.99 6.37 -24.44
C VAL A 91 1.60 6.06 -24.98
N ASP A 92 0.70 7.05 -25.00
CA ASP A 92 -0.58 6.99 -25.72
C ASP A 92 -0.53 7.69 -27.09
N SER A 93 -1.63 7.64 -27.83
CA SER A 93 -1.77 8.33 -29.13
C SER A 93 -1.82 9.85 -29.05
N GLY A 94 -2.12 10.41 -27.87
CA GLY A 94 -2.25 11.85 -27.63
C GLY A 94 -0.93 12.56 -27.32
N GLY A 95 0.11 11.82 -26.93
CA GLY A 95 1.38 12.42 -26.49
C GLY A 95 1.61 12.33 -24.99
N ASN A 96 0.67 11.80 -24.22
CA ASN A 96 0.84 11.59 -22.78
C ASN A 96 1.77 10.42 -22.51
N ARG A 97 2.40 10.43 -21.32
CA ARG A 97 3.42 9.44 -20.96
C ARG A 97 3.21 8.92 -19.56
N ILE A 98 3.62 7.67 -19.37
CA ILE A 98 3.87 7.13 -18.03
C ILE A 98 5.38 7.21 -17.81
N LEU A 99 5.79 7.86 -16.73
CA LEU A 99 7.17 8.06 -16.35
C LEU A 99 7.52 7.22 -15.12
N LEU A 100 8.66 6.54 -15.17
CA LEU A 100 9.29 5.90 -14.00
C LEU A 100 10.41 6.81 -13.50
N ASN A 101 10.37 7.18 -12.22
CA ASN A 101 11.51 7.79 -11.55
C ASN A 101 12.52 6.70 -11.18
N LEU A 102 13.74 6.79 -11.71
CA LEU A 102 14.77 5.77 -11.47
C LEU A 102 15.31 5.76 -10.03
N ASN A 103 15.21 6.87 -9.32
CA ASN A 103 15.71 7.00 -7.95
C ASN A 103 14.69 6.49 -6.93
N THR A 104 13.43 6.92 -7.06
CA THR A 104 12.37 6.61 -6.09
C THR A 104 11.56 5.37 -6.45
N LYS A 105 11.63 4.92 -7.71
CA LYS A 105 10.78 3.88 -8.31
C LYS A 105 9.29 4.24 -8.36
N GLU A 106 8.93 5.51 -8.15
CA GLU A 106 7.57 6.03 -8.27
C GLU A 106 7.15 6.19 -9.74
N ILE A 107 5.84 6.15 -9.97
CA ILE A 107 5.24 6.20 -11.31
C ILE A 107 4.36 7.44 -11.44
N TYR A 108 4.60 8.20 -12.51
CA TYR A 108 3.90 9.43 -12.81
C TYR A 108 3.20 9.35 -14.16
N PHE A 109 2.05 10.01 -14.28
CA PHE A 109 1.46 10.42 -15.54
C PHE A 109 2.02 11.78 -15.94
N PHE A 110 2.42 11.95 -17.19
CA PHE A 110 2.84 13.21 -17.79
C PHE A 110 1.86 13.60 -18.88
N ASP A 111 1.26 14.76 -18.69
CA ASP A 111 0.33 15.39 -19.64
C ASP A 111 1.14 16.20 -20.65
N SER A 112 1.05 15.86 -21.93
CA SER A 112 1.82 16.57 -22.96
C SER A 112 1.26 17.92 -23.35
N GLU A 113 -0.01 18.20 -23.08
CA GLU A 113 -0.63 19.50 -23.39
C GLU A 113 -0.25 20.53 -22.32
N THR A 114 -0.27 20.13 -21.04
CA THR A 114 0.03 21.02 -19.91
C THR A 114 1.49 20.97 -19.46
N GLU A 115 2.24 19.95 -19.88
CA GLU A 115 3.60 19.62 -19.39
C GLU A 115 3.66 19.33 -17.88
N GLU A 116 2.52 19.01 -17.25
CA GLU A 116 2.44 18.67 -15.83
C GLU A 116 2.66 17.17 -15.55
N ARG A 117 3.06 16.86 -14.31
CA ARG A 117 3.31 15.48 -13.85
C ARG A 117 2.48 15.18 -12.60
N TYR A 118 1.86 14.00 -12.59
CA TYR A 118 0.98 13.56 -11.51
C TYR A 118 1.39 12.18 -11.03
N LEU A 119 1.58 12.01 -9.73
CA LEU A 119 1.89 10.72 -9.13
C LEU A 119 0.68 9.79 -9.27
N ILE A 120 0.89 8.60 -9.83
CA ILE A 120 -0.15 7.58 -10.01
C ILE A 120 0.17 6.25 -9.30
N SER A 121 1.40 6.06 -8.81
CA SER A 121 1.77 4.96 -7.92
C SER A 121 3.06 5.28 -7.15
N GLU A 122 3.10 4.89 -5.88
CA GLU A 122 4.29 5.00 -5.03
C GLU A 122 5.41 4.02 -5.43
N THR A 123 5.09 2.93 -6.14
CA THR A 123 6.10 1.97 -6.63
C THR A 123 5.80 1.39 -8.00
N PHE A 124 6.84 1.07 -8.77
CA PHE A 124 6.76 0.35 -10.03
C PHE A 124 6.09 -1.03 -9.89
N LYS A 125 6.36 -1.74 -8.79
CA LYS A 125 5.75 -3.05 -8.50
C LYS A 125 4.23 -2.94 -8.39
N ASN A 126 3.72 -1.96 -7.64
CA ASN A 126 2.29 -1.72 -7.47
C ASN A 126 1.63 -1.38 -8.81
N PHE A 127 2.32 -0.57 -9.61
CA PHE A 127 1.86 -0.22 -10.95
C PHE A 127 1.72 -1.45 -11.86
N ILE A 128 2.73 -2.33 -11.94
CA ILE A 128 2.64 -3.57 -12.74
C ILE A 128 1.56 -4.52 -12.24
N LYS A 129 1.40 -4.70 -10.92
CA LYS A 129 0.31 -5.51 -10.35
C LYS A 129 -1.05 -5.00 -10.82
N GLY A 130 -1.23 -3.67 -10.79
CA GLY A 130 -2.41 -2.98 -11.33
C GLY A 130 -2.62 -3.28 -12.82
N LEU A 131 -1.58 -3.09 -13.66
CA LEU A 131 -1.60 -3.30 -15.13
C LEU A 131 -2.22 -4.63 -15.56
N TYR A 132 -1.87 -5.69 -14.86
CA TYR A 132 -2.20 -7.05 -15.28
C TYR A 132 -3.29 -7.68 -14.41
N ASN A 133 -3.79 -6.97 -13.39
CA ASN A 133 -4.66 -7.52 -12.35
C ASN A 133 -4.08 -8.84 -11.80
N LEU A 134 -2.76 -8.84 -11.60
CA LEU A 134 -2.05 -9.99 -11.06
C LEU A 134 -2.44 -10.10 -9.60
N LYS A 135 -3.21 -11.15 -9.28
CA LYS A 135 -3.33 -11.60 -7.90
C LYS A 135 -1.95 -12.09 -7.50
N GLU A 136 -1.46 -11.63 -6.35
CA GLU A 136 -0.18 -12.09 -5.84
C GLU A 136 -0.10 -13.61 -5.82
N GLU A 137 1.00 -14.18 -6.32
CA GLU A 137 1.53 -15.37 -5.69
C GLU A 137 1.80 -14.96 -4.24
N GLN A 138 0.96 -15.41 -3.32
CA GLN A 138 1.17 -15.14 -1.89
C GLN A 138 2.61 -15.54 -1.56
N SER A 139 3.40 -14.58 -1.07
CA SER A 139 4.75 -14.89 -0.62
C SER A 139 4.69 -15.97 0.46
N GLU A 140 5.78 -16.70 0.72
CA GLU A 140 5.79 -17.67 1.83
C GLU A 140 5.43 -17.00 3.16
N LEU A 141 5.78 -15.71 3.31
CA LEU A 141 5.33 -14.87 4.41
C LEU A 141 3.80 -14.68 4.39
N ASP A 142 3.19 -14.29 3.27
CA ASP A 142 1.72 -14.11 3.17
C ASP A 142 0.96 -15.41 3.43
N LYS A 143 1.45 -16.53 2.89
CA LYS A 143 0.92 -17.86 3.19
C LYS A 143 1.02 -18.17 4.69
N ALA A 144 2.15 -17.87 5.32
CA ALA A 144 2.35 -18.07 6.75
C ALA A 144 1.44 -17.17 7.60
N ILE A 145 1.27 -15.91 7.20
CA ILE A 145 0.36 -14.97 7.86
C ILE A 145 -1.09 -15.47 7.70
N TYR A 146 -1.52 -15.84 6.49
CA TYR A 146 -2.88 -16.34 6.22
C TYR A 146 -3.19 -17.62 6.99
N SER A 147 -2.28 -18.59 6.98
CA SER A 147 -2.43 -19.87 7.67
C SER A 147 -2.11 -19.84 9.18
N GLN A 148 -1.67 -18.69 9.71
CA GLN A 148 -1.19 -18.54 11.09
C GLN A 148 -0.09 -19.57 11.46
N ASN A 149 0.85 -19.76 10.53
CA ASN A 149 1.95 -20.71 10.63
C ASN A 149 3.11 -20.15 11.46
N ILE A 150 3.09 -20.41 12.76
CA ILE A 150 4.16 -20.01 13.68
C ILE A 150 5.52 -20.67 13.38
N PHE A 151 5.55 -21.82 12.68
CA PHE A 151 6.82 -22.50 12.37
C PHE A 151 7.66 -21.73 11.37
N TYR A 152 7.01 -21.03 10.42
CA TYR A 152 7.70 -20.13 9.50
C TYR A 152 8.46 -19.04 10.28
N PHE A 153 7.75 -18.33 11.16
CA PHE A 153 8.35 -17.25 11.95
C PHE A 153 9.40 -17.76 12.94
N LYS A 154 9.17 -18.92 13.55
CA LYS A 154 10.19 -19.58 14.38
C LYS A 154 11.47 -19.87 13.59
N SER A 155 11.36 -20.34 12.35
CA SER A 155 12.52 -20.60 11.49
C SER A 155 13.28 -19.31 11.14
N CYS A 156 12.59 -18.18 10.94
CA CYS A 156 13.21 -16.87 10.75
C CYS A 156 14.05 -16.48 11.98
N LEU A 157 13.47 -16.59 13.18
CA LEU A 157 14.17 -16.28 14.43
C LEU A 157 15.38 -17.19 14.67
N GLU A 158 15.28 -18.49 14.36
CA GLU A 158 16.38 -19.45 14.45
C GLU A 158 17.56 -19.10 13.51
N LYS A 159 17.30 -18.38 12.41
CA LYS A 159 18.34 -17.85 11.51
C LYS A 159 18.97 -16.54 12.02
N GLY A 160 18.52 -16.03 13.17
CA GLY A 160 19.01 -14.79 13.76
C GLY A 160 18.32 -13.52 13.23
N GLU A 161 17.19 -13.64 12.55
CA GLU A 161 16.38 -12.47 12.19
C GLU A 161 15.77 -11.84 13.47
N ASP A 162 15.86 -10.53 13.59
CA ASP A 162 15.15 -9.79 14.64
C ASP A 162 13.65 -9.80 14.35
N ILE A 163 12.83 -10.08 15.36
CA ILE A 163 11.38 -10.20 15.23
C ILE A 163 10.73 -8.92 14.69
N ASP A 164 11.26 -7.74 15.04
CA ASP A 164 10.75 -6.45 14.59
C ASP A 164 11.14 -6.16 13.13
N ASN A 165 12.17 -6.83 12.60
CA ASN A 165 12.61 -6.67 11.21
C ASN A 165 11.85 -7.59 10.23
N ILE A 166 11.05 -8.52 10.73
CA ILE A 166 10.15 -9.32 9.89
C ILE A 166 8.94 -8.45 9.53
N VAL A 167 8.94 -7.93 8.30
CA VAL A 167 7.89 -7.01 7.80
C VAL A 167 7.29 -7.53 6.49
N ASN A 168 6.02 -7.19 6.23
CA ASN A 168 5.39 -7.48 4.93
C ASN A 168 5.89 -6.51 3.85
N GLU A 169 5.38 -6.65 2.61
CA GLU A 169 5.78 -5.76 1.51
C GLU A 169 5.39 -4.28 1.68
N PHE A 170 4.51 -3.96 2.65
CA PHE A 170 4.14 -2.61 3.04
C PHE A 170 4.98 -2.07 4.20
N ASN A 171 6.07 -2.76 4.56
CA ASN A 171 6.94 -2.42 5.69
C ASN A 171 6.21 -2.41 7.04
N GLN A 172 5.13 -3.18 7.18
CA GLN A 172 4.39 -3.33 8.43
C GLN A 172 4.97 -4.47 9.25
N THR A 173 5.18 -4.22 10.55
CA THR A 173 5.60 -5.26 11.50
C THR A 173 4.57 -6.38 11.60
N MET A 174 5.02 -7.57 11.96
CA MET A 174 4.10 -8.70 12.10
C MET A 174 3.08 -8.53 13.23
N VAL A 175 3.39 -7.73 14.25
CA VAL A 175 2.41 -7.35 15.29
C VAL A 175 1.30 -6.48 14.70
N THR A 176 1.63 -5.50 13.87
CA THR A 176 0.64 -4.67 13.15
C THR A 176 -0.25 -5.52 12.26
N VAL A 177 0.34 -6.40 11.44
CA VAL A 177 -0.41 -7.28 10.53
C VAL A 177 -1.33 -8.23 11.31
N ALA A 178 -0.85 -8.82 12.41
CA ALA A 178 -1.66 -9.70 13.24
C ALA A 178 -2.82 -8.96 13.93
N SER A 179 -2.59 -7.72 14.36
CA SER A 179 -3.58 -6.88 15.03
C SER A 179 -4.68 -6.43 14.06
N LEU A 180 -4.32 -5.94 12.87
CA LEU A 180 -5.27 -5.57 11.81
C LEU A 180 -6.08 -6.77 11.30
N GLY A 181 -5.43 -7.93 11.20
CA GLY A 181 -6.01 -9.13 10.61
C GLY A 181 -6.73 -10.07 11.58
N GLY A 182 -6.86 -9.72 12.86
CA GLY A 182 -7.55 -10.57 13.85
C GLY A 182 -6.80 -11.87 14.19
N LYS A 183 -5.48 -11.92 14.02
CA LYS A 183 -4.66 -13.14 14.13
C LYS A 183 -4.06 -13.31 15.51
N LEU A 184 -4.92 -13.53 16.51
CA LEU A 184 -4.51 -13.63 17.92
C LEU A 184 -3.38 -14.63 18.17
N LYS A 185 -3.35 -15.77 17.46
CA LYS A 185 -2.30 -16.78 17.62
C LYS A 185 -0.93 -16.23 17.21
N LEU A 186 -0.86 -15.53 16.09
CA LEU A 186 0.36 -14.90 15.62
C LEU A 186 0.78 -13.75 16.52
N LEU A 187 -0.17 -12.89 16.92
CA LEU A 187 0.09 -11.78 17.82
C LEU A 187 0.75 -12.24 19.13
N LYS A 188 0.19 -13.30 19.75
CA LYS A 188 0.76 -13.92 20.96
C LYS A 188 2.19 -14.37 20.72
N PHE A 189 2.41 -15.12 19.64
CA PHE A 189 3.74 -15.60 19.28
C PHE A 189 4.76 -14.45 19.13
N PHE A 190 4.42 -13.38 18.42
CA PHE A 190 5.35 -12.26 18.23
C PHE A 190 5.67 -11.55 19.54
N MET A 191 4.67 -11.24 20.36
CA MET A 191 4.88 -10.60 21.66
C MET A 191 5.67 -11.48 22.63
N GLU A 192 5.44 -12.79 22.64
CA GLU A 192 6.21 -13.75 23.46
C GLU A 192 7.69 -13.83 23.04
N ASN A 193 8.00 -13.48 21.78
CA ASN A 193 9.36 -13.40 21.25
C ASN A 193 9.93 -11.97 21.30
N GLY A 194 9.32 -11.07 22.07
CA GLY A 194 9.86 -9.73 22.34
C GLY A 194 9.53 -8.67 21.29
N ALA A 195 8.63 -8.95 20.34
CA ALA A 195 8.19 -7.95 19.38
C ALA A 195 7.53 -6.77 20.09
N LYS A 196 7.84 -5.57 19.62
CA LYS A 196 7.16 -4.38 20.11
C LYS A 196 5.74 -4.33 19.60
N TYR A 197 4.86 -3.73 20.39
CA TYR A 197 3.42 -3.74 20.15
C TYR A 197 2.80 -2.35 20.31
N GLU A 198 3.59 -1.29 20.07
CA GLU A 198 3.04 0.05 19.87
C GLU A 198 1.97 0.00 18.78
N MET A 199 0.89 0.77 18.95
CA MET A 199 -0.23 0.86 18.00
C MET A 199 -1.02 -0.45 17.79
N ALA A 200 -0.63 -1.58 18.40
CA ALA A 200 -1.34 -2.85 18.24
C ALA A 200 -2.78 -2.75 18.76
N LEU A 201 -2.97 -2.07 19.90
CA LEU A 201 -4.29 -1.86 20.50
C LEU A 201 -5.15 -0.97 19.61
N PHE A 202 -4.58 0.09 19.06
CA PHE A 202 -5.24 0.96 18.09
C PHE A 202 -5.73 0.17 16.87
N ASN A 203 -4.83 -0.61 16.25
CA ASN A 203 -5.12 -1.40 15.05
C ASN A 203 -6.19 -2.47 15.27
N ALA A 204 -6.17 -3.14 16.42
CA ALA A 204 -7.16 -4.15 16.75
C ALA A 204 -8.54 -3.53 17.06
N SER A 205 -8.55 -2.38 17.75
CA SER A 205 -9.76 -1.64 18.08
C SER A 205 -10.42 -1.04 16.85
N SER A 206 -9.66 -0.48 15.90
CA SER A 206 -10.17 0.08 14.66
C SER A 206 -10.77 -0.95 13.70
N ASN A 207 -10.44 -2.24 13.88
CA ASN A 207 -10.94 -3.35 13.06
C ASN A 207 -11.90 -4.31 13.79
N GLY A 208 -12.28 -4.00 15.04
CA GLY A 208 -13.29 -4.79 15.74
C GLY A 208 -12.80 -6.11 16.36
N HIS A 209 -11.49 -6.32 16.52
CA HIS A 209 -10.91 -7.59 16.98
C HIS A 209 -10.89 -7.72 18.50
N ILE A 210 -12.07 -7.94 19.10
CA ILE A 210 -12.27 -7.91 20.56
C ILE A 210 -11.33 -8.83 21.36
N GLU A 211 -11.03 -10.04 20.88
CA GLU A 211 -10.16 -10.98 21.60
C GLU A 211 -8.69 -10.52 21.62
N ILE A 212 -8.27 -9.79 20.59
CA ILE A 212 -6.96 -9.13 20.57
C ILE A 212 -6.94 -7.95 21.52
N VAL A 213 -7.98 -7.11 21.51
CA VAL A 213 -8.10 -5.97 22.44
C VAL A 213 -8.00 -6.44 23.90
N LYS A 214 -8.76 -7.47 24.28
CA LYS A 214 -8.68 -8.07 25.63
C LYS A 214 -7.26 -8.53 25.96
N TYR A 215 -6.61 -9.21 25.03
CA TYR A 215 -5.26 -9.71 25.23
C TYR A 215 -4.25 -8.57 25.41
N LEU A 216 -4.26 -7.56 24.55
CA LEU A 216 -3.34 -6.42 24.62
C LEU A 216 -3.52 -5.60 25.90
N LEU A 217 -4.76 -5.32 26.30
CA LEU A 217 -5.05 -4.64 27.58
C LEU A 217 -4.54 -5.47 28.76
N SER A 218 -4.68 -6.80 28.73
CA SER A 218 -4.12 -7.69 29.77
C SER A 218 -2.58 -7.69 29.84
N LYS A 219 -1.92 -7.26 28.76
CA LYS A 219 -0.46 -7.09 28.68
C LYS A 219 0.00 -5.66 29.00
N GLY A 220 -0.92 -4.78 29.40
CA GLY A 220 -0.60 -3.41 29.78
C GLY A 220 -0.42 -2.45 28.60
N ALA A 221 -1.01 -2.74 27.44
CA ALA A 221 -1.05 -1.77 26.35
C ALA A 221 -1.74 -0.46 26.80
N ASN A 222 -1.17 0.68 26.43
CA ASN A 222 -1.70 1.99 26.82
C ASN A 222 -2.97 2.31 26.01
N PRO A 223 -4.16 2.44 26.65
CA PRO A 223 -5.39 2.76 25.93
C PRO A 223 -5.44 4.18 25.37
N ASN A 224 -4.56 5.06 25.84
CA ASN A 224 -4.45 6.47 25.41
C ASN A 224 -3.25 6.70 24.50
N GLU A 225 -2.65 5.64 23.96
CA GLU A 225 -1.68 5.79 22.88
C GLU A 225 -2.34 6.46 21.67
N ARG A 226 -1.63 7.41 21.06
CA ARG A 226 -2.12 8.19 19.93
C ARG A 226 -1.39 7.79 18.66
N ASP A 227 -2.14 7.62 17.58
CA ASP A 227 -1.55 7.38 16.28
C ASP A 227 -0.93 8.67 15.70
N VAL A 228 0.39 8.68 15.58
CA VAL A 228 1.14 9.81 15.01
C VAL A 228 1.12 9.85 13.48
N THR A 229 0.53 8.86 12.80
CA THR A 229 0.65 8.71 11.34
C THR A 229 -0.58 9.14 10.54
N GLN A 230 -1.78 9.15 11.13
CA GLN A 230 -3.01 9.52 10.41
C GLN A 230 -3.67 10.78 10.95
N ASN A 231 -4.19 10.78 12.19
CA ASN A 231 -5.05 11.86 12.70
C ASN A 231 -4.91 12.15 14.22
N ASP A 232 -3.82 11.71 14.86
CA ASP A 232 -3.66 11.79 16.33
C ASP A 232 -4.81 11.11 17.09
N ASP A 233 -5.41 10.09 16.46
CA ASP A 233 -6.56 9.35 16.99
C ASP A 233 -6.13 8.39 18.11
N THR A 234 -7.07 8.09 19.00
CA THR A 234 -6.93 7.04 20.02
C THR A 234 -7.67 5.77 19.60
N ALA A 235 -7.32 4.64 20.23
CA ALA A 235 -8.02 3.38 20.03
C ALA A 235 -9.54 3.49 20.30
N LEU A 236 -9.93 4.35 21.26
CA LEU A 236 -11.33 4.60 21.61
C LEU A 236 -12.08 5.33 20.48
N ILE A 237 -11.49 6.39 19.92
CA ILE A 237 -12.08 7.17 18.83
C ILE A 237 -12.37 6.26 17.63
N GLN A 238 -11.41 5.43 17.24
CA GLN A 238 -11.57 4.49 16.12
C GLN A 238 -12.56 3.36 16.41
N ALA A 239 -12.58 2.81 17.63
CA ALA A 239 -13.60 1.83 18.01
C ALA A 239 -15.02 2.41 17.95
N CYS A 240 -15.18 3.70 18.29
CA CYS A 240 -16.45 4.39 18.20
C CYS A 240 -16.87 4.64 16.75
N PHE A 241 -15.95 5.09 15.90
CA PHE A 241 -16.19 5.22 14.46
C PHE A 241 -16.64 3.89 13.83
N GLY A 242 -15.99 2.78 14.19
CA GLY A 242 -16.36 1.44 13.73
C GLY A 242 -17.63 0.85 14.36
N GLY A 243 -18.24 1.52 15.36
CA GLY A 243 -19.45 1.02 16.02
C GLY A 243 -19.23 -0.16 16.97
N TYR A 244 -18.00 -0.41 17.45
CA TYR A 244 -17.64 -1.61 18.21
C TYR A 244 -17.89 -1.46 19.71
N LEU A 245 -19.16 -1.47 20.13
CA LEU A 245 -19.60 -1.22 21.51
C LEU A 245 -18.83 -1.99 22.59
N GLU A 246 -18.62 -3.29 22.41
CA GLU A 246 -17.95 -4.10 23.43
C GLU A 246 -16.45 -3.75 23.57
N ILE A 247 -15.80 -3.31 22.49
CA ILE A 247 -14.44 -2.78 22.53
C ILE A 247 -14.42 -1.42 23.23
N VAL A 248 -15.38 -0.55 22.94
CA VAL A 248 -15.54 0.76 23.60
C VAL A 248 -15.66 0.59 25.12
N LYS A 249 -16.53 -0.31 25.59
CA LYS A 249 -16.67 -0.65 27.01
C LYS A 249 -15.35 -1.14 27.62
N LEU A 250 -14.61 -2.00 26.92
CA LEU A 250 -13.31 -2.50 27.38
C LEU A 250 -12.27 -1.39 27.50
N LEU A 251 -12.19 -0.49 26.51
CA LEU A 251 -11.23 0.61 26.50
C LEU A 251 -11.52 1.60 27.64
N ILE A 252 -12.78 2.03 27.81
CA ILE A 252 -13.20 2.93 28.90
C ILE A 252 -12.90 2.30 30.26
N LYS A 253 -13.26 1.02 30.45
CA LYS A 253 -12.97 0.28 31.68
C LYS A 253 -11.47 0.22 32.01
N ASN A 254 -10.59 0.28 31.02
CA ASN A 254 -9.14 0.27 31.20
C ASN A 254 -8.53 1.67 31.22
N GLY A 255 -9.34 2.73 31.32
CA GLY A 255 -8.87 4.10 31.49
C GLY A 255 -8.60 4.87 30.19
N ALA A 256 -9.24 4.47 29.09
CA ALA A 256 -9.29 5.32 27.89
C ALA A 256 -9.98 6.66 28.21
N ASP A 257 -9.39 7.77 27.79
CA ASP A 257 -9.95 9.10 27.93
C ASP A 257 -11.12 9.30 26.96
N ILE A 258 -12.34 9.28 27.49
CA ILE A 258 -13.57 9.49 26.72
C ILE A 258 -13.65 10.87 26.08
N ASN A 259 -12.94 11.85 26.64
CA ASN A 259 -12.93 13.24 26.18
C ASN A 259 -11.75 13.54 25.24
N ALA A 260 -10.94 12.54 24.89
CA ALA A 260 -9.88 12.69 23.90
C ALA A 260 -10.46 13.20 22.57
N LYS A 261 -9.72 14.09 21.92
CA LYS A 261 -10.11 14.73 20.66
C LYS A 261 -9.08 14.48 19.58
N ASP A 262 -9.52 14.13 18.38
CA ASP A 262 -8.66 14.04 17.20
C ASP A 262 -8.15 15.42 16.75
N ILE A 263 -7.33 15.46 15.68
CA ILE A 263 -6.82 16.72 15.11
C ILE A 263 -7.91 17.71 14.66
N ASN A 264 -9.13 17.23 14.37
CA ASN A 264 -10.26 18.04 13.96
C ASN A 264 -11.12 18.48 15.16
N GLY A 265 -10.70 18.14 16.38
CA GLY A 265 -11.43 18.44 17.61
C GLY A 265 -12.61 17.50 17.87
N GLN A 266 -12.75 16.41 17.13
CA GLN A 266 -13.84 15.44 17.26
C GLN A 266 -13.56 14.46 18.40
N THR A 267 -14.55 14.25 19.25
CA THR A 267 -14.54 13.29 20.36
C THR A 267 -14.92 11.87 19.90
N ALA A 268 -14.77 10.90 20.80
CA ALA A 268 -15.28 9.55 20.61
C ALA A 268 -16.80 9.53 20.31
N LEU A 269 -17.59 10.36 21.00
CA LEU A 269 -19.03 10.50 20.76
C LEU A 269 -19.32 11.10 19.37
N ASP A 270 -18.56 12.14 18.97
CA ASP A 270 -18.73 12.74 17.64
C ASP A 270 -18.49 11.72 16.52
N LYS A 271 -17.49 10.84 16.66
CA LYS A 271 -17.25 9.74 15.71
C LYS A 271 -18.30 8.64 15.79
N ALA A 272 -18.85 8.36 16.98
CA ALA A 272 -19.88 7.34 17.15
C ALA A 272 -21.14 7.62 16.32
N TYR A 273 -21.50 8.90 16.09
CA TYR A 273 -22.61 9.26 15.20
C TYR A 273 -22.38 8.92 13.72
N TRP A 274 -21.13 8.68 13.30
CA TRP A 274 -20.81 8.16 11.97
C TRP A 274 -20.95 6.63 11.89
N SER A 275 -21.11 5.98 13.04
CA SER A 275 -21.50 4.57 13.11
C SER A 275 -23.03 4.45 13.10
N ASP A 276 -23.56 3.42 12.45
CA ASP A 276 -25.00 3.11 12.51
C ASP A 276 -25.40 2.39 13.83
N ASN A 277 -24.64 2.54 14.91
CA ASN A 277 -24.85 1.84 16.18
C ASN A 277 -25.48 2.75 17.26
N GLN A 278 -26.82 2.74 17.31
CA GLN A 278 -27.60 3.51 18.29
C GLN A 278 -27.35 3.11 19.75
N GLU A 279 -27.04 1.83 20.02
CA GLU A 279 -26.73 1.37 21.37
C GLU A 279 -25.40 1.97 21.86
N LEU A 280 -24.41 2.06 20.96
CA LEU A 280 -23.13 2.72 21.26
C LEU A 280 -23.32 4.21 21.55
N ILE A 281 -24.09 4.91 20.71
CA ILE A 281 -24.36 6.34 20.91
C ILE A 281 -25.01 6.55 22.27
N GLY A 282 -26.08 5.82 22.58
CA GLY A 282 -26.76 5.92 23.87
C GLY A 282 -25.85 5.56 25.05
N TYR A 283 -24.95 4.59 24.89
CA TYR A 283 -23.95 4.26 25.91
C TYR A 283 -23.00 5.43 26.17
N LEU A 284 -22.41 6.02 25.11
CA LEU A 284 -21.47 7.13 25.23
C LEU A 284 -22.13 8.41 25.75
N GLU A 285 -23.35 8.72 25.33
CA GLU A 285 -24.12 9.84 25.88
C GLU A 285 -24.23 9.70 27.40
N ASN A 286 -24.55 8.51 27.92
CA ASN A 286 -24.64 8.29 29.36
C ASN A 286 -23.29 8.43 30.09
N GLU A 287 -22.18 8.03 29.47
CA GLU A 287 -20.85 8.10 30.09
C GLU A 287 -20.21 9.50 30.05
N VAL A 288 -20.58 10.36 29.09
CA VAL A 288 -20.04 11.74 28.96
C VAL A 288 -20.67 12.72 29.96
N TYR A 289 -21.84 12.41 30.51
CA TYR A 289 -22.57 13.28 31.46
C TYR A 289 -22.38 12.93 32.94
N ILE A 290 -21.37 12.12 33.30
CA ILE A 290 -21.01 11.76 34.69
C ILE A 290 -19.63 12.33 35.02
#